data_AF-A0A2P7S3G8-F1
#
_entry.id   AF-A0A2P7S3G8-F1
#
_cell.length_a   1.000
_cell.length_b   1.000
_cell.length_c   1.000
_cell.angle_alpha   90.00
_cell.angle_beta   90.00
_cell.angle_gamma   90.00
#
_symmetry.space_group_name_H-M   'P 1'
#
loop_
_entity.id
_entity.type
_entity.pdbx_description
1 polymer ?
#
loop_
_entity_poly.entity_id
_entity_poly.type
_entity_poly.pdbx_seq_one_letter_code
_entity_poly.pdbx_strand_id
1 'polypeptide(L)'
;MGFGLFGKLPQKRDFIAFGIAGEVLSPLETWLQSAVAASRSELGRGWEEVYLVAPIWRFWIGADVLGVNCAGALMPSVDGIGRFFPLLALYACEPGESLPPPSYSPQEKWFAAIEARLLGVLEEGAAPAVESVLGGLPAPAIDRLVPNARRSMFKGGPLWQAGQDIDTPSFLAAIFEDDYRQVARGRSYWWVPGNDERGPLLHARNGLPDPYFHTRMLKAVAE
;
A
#
# COMPACT_ATOMS: atom_id res chain seq x y z
N MET A 1 -14.37 1.63 2.81
CA MET A 1 -14.33 0.20 3.03
C MET A 1 -13.47 -0.04 4.26
N GLY A 2 -13.21 -1.29 4.59
CA GLY A 2 -12.41 -1.70 5.73
C GLY A 2 -11.16 -2.45 5.30
N PHE A 3 -10.73 -3.35 6.18
CA PHE A 3 -9.62 -4.26 5.92
C PHE A 3 -10.02 -5.41 5.00
N GLY A 4 -9.08 -5.83 4.16
CA GLY A 4 -9.20 -7.00 3.30
C GLY A 4 -7.86 -7.69 3.09
N LEU A 5 -7.94 -8.97 2.71
CA LEU A 5 -6.82 -9.89 2.58
C LEU A 5 -6.85 -10.56 1.20
N PHE A 6 -5.70 -10.60 0.54
CA PHE A 6 -5.54 -11.28 -0.75
C PHE A 6 -4.23 -12.05 -0.82
N GLY A 7 -4.23 -13.24 -1.43
CA GLY A 7 -3.01 -14.00 -1.69
C GLY A 7 -3.02 -15.40 -1.07
N LYS A 8 -1.85 -15.90 -0.65
CA LYS A 8 -1.72 -17.24 -0.06
C LYS A 8 -1.47 -17.17 1.44
N LEU A 9 -2.13 -18.06 2.17
CA LEU A 9 -1.91 -18.32 3.59
C LEU A 9 -1.28 -19.70 3.75
N PRO A 10 -0.27 -19.88 4.63
CA PRO A 10 0.39 -21.18 4.84
C PRO A 10 -0.57 -22.30 5.23
N GLN A 11 -1.68 -21.99 5.91
CA GLN A 11 -2.63 -22.98 6.41
C GLN A 11 -3.78 -23.28 5.45
N LYS A 12 -3.80 -22.63 4.28
CA LYS A 12 -4.83 -22.80 3.25
C LYS A 12 -4.17 -23.31 1.98
N ARG A 13 -4.90 -24.06 1.16
CA ARG A 13 -4.41 -24.50 -0.16
C ARG A 13 -4.71 -23.45 -1.22
N ASP A 14 -5.91 -22.89 -1.20
CA ASP A 14 -6.37 -21.98 -2.24
C ASP A 14 -6.01 -20.52 -1.98
N PHE A 15 -6.21 -19.69 -3.00
CA PHE A 15 -6.11 -18.25 -2.86
C PHE A 15 -7.21 -17.71 -1.94
N ILE A 16 -6.83 -16.69 -1.18
CA ILE A 16 -7.75 -15.90 -0.39
C ILE A 16 -8.02 -14.60 -1.13
N ALA A 17 -9.29 -14.21 -1.18
CA ALA A 17 -9.76 -12.89 -1.59
C ALA A 17 -10.93 -12.52 -0.67
N PHE A 18 -10.65 -11.75 0.38
CA PHE A 18 -11.61 -11.48 1.44
C PHE A 18 -11.66 -9.99 1.77
N GLY A 19 -12.85 -9.42 1.90
CA GLY A 19 -13.04 -8.03 2.35
C GLY A 19 -12.57 -6.94 1.38
N ILE A 20 -12.26 -7.28 0.12
CA ILE A 20 -11.81 -6.32 -0.91
C ILE A 20 -12.83 -6.32 -2.05
N ALA A 21 -13.28 -5.14 -2.47
CA ALA A 21 -14.13 -5.00 -3.65
C ALA A 21 -13.37 -5.40 -4.93
N GLY A 22 -14.06 -6.07 -5.86
CA GLY A 22 -13.43 -6.59 -7.08
C GLY A 22 -12.74 -5.52 -7.94
N GLU A 23 -13.28 -4.29 -7.95
CA GLU A 23 -12.72 -3.15 -8.69
C GLU A 23 -11.37 -2.70 -8.13
N VAL A 24 -11.17 -2.81 -6.82
CA VAL A 24 -9.89 -2.54 -6.15
C VAL A 24 -8.93 -3.72 -6.32
N LEU A 25 -9.45 -4.95 -6.19
CA LEU A 25 -8.64 -6.16 -6.21
C LEU A 25 -8.09 -6.49 -7.60
N SER A 26 -8.91 -6.42 -8.64
CA SER A 26 -8.54 -6.85 -9.99
C SER A 26 -7.22 -6.25 -10.54
N PRO A 27 -6.99 -4.92 -10.48
CA PRO A 27 -5.71 -4.34 -10.91
C PRO A 27 -4.53 -4.76 -10.02
N LEU A 28 -4.74 -4.90 -8.70
CA LEU A 28 -3.71 -5.36 -7.77
C LEU A 28 -3.32 -6.83 -8.02
N GLU A 29 -4.31 -7.69 -8.24
CA GLU A 29 -4.12 -9.10 -8.58
C GLU A 29 -3.34 -9.24 -9.89
N THR A 30 -3.77 -8.54 -10.94
CA THR A 30 -3.11 -8.57 -12.25
C THR A 30 -1.65 -8.12 -12.15
N TRP A 31 -1.41 -7.02 -11.43
CA TRP A 31 -0.06 -6.53 -11.17
C TRP A 31 0.76 -7.54 -10.39
N LEU A 32 0.24 -8.09 -9.29
CA LEU A 32 0.98 -9.00 -8.41
C LEU A 32 1.34 -10.32 -9.10
N GLN A 33 0.43 -10.88 -9.90
CA GLN A 33 0.69 -12.05 -10.73
C GLN A 33 1.85 -11.77 -11.72
N SER A 34 1.80 -10.62 -12.38
CA SER A 34 2.86 -10.18 -13.31
C SER A 34 4.19 -9.98 -12.58
N ALA A 35 4.17 -9.41 -11.38
CA ALA A 35 5.36 -9.08 -10.61
C ALA A 35 6.07 -10.35 -10.09
N VAL A 36 5.31 -11.35 -9.65
CA VAL A 36 5.84 -12.68 -9.29
C VAL A 36 6.44 -13.38 -10.51
N ALA A 37 5.77 -13.34 -11.66
CA ALA A 37 6.27 -13.93 -12.89
C ALA A 37 7.56 -13.25 -13.37
N ALA A 38 7.59 -11.92 -13.38
CA ALA A 38 8.76 -11.13 -13.77
C ALA A 38 9.97 -11.42 -12.87
N SER A 39 9.80 -11.40 -11.55
CA SER A 39 10.93 -11.64 -10.65
C SER A 39 11.43 -13.07 -10.70
N ARG A 40 10.55 -14.06 -10.88
CA ARG A 40 10.96 -15.46 -11.14
C ARG A 40 11.81 -15.57 -12.39
N SER A 41 11.42 -14.88 -13.46
CA SER A 41 12.18 -14.85 -14.71
C SER A 41 13.56 -14.21 -14.55
N GLU A 42 13.68 -13.11 -13.80
CA GLU A 42 14.95 -12.39 -13.63
C GLU A 42 15.93 -13.10 -12.69
N LEU A 43 15.43 -13.71 -11.61
CA LEU A 43 16.27 -14.29 -10.56
C LEU A 43 16.56 -15.78 -10.78
N GLY A 44 15.77 -16.46 -11.62
CA GLY A 44 15.97 -17.86 -11.98
C GLY A 44 16.02 -18.75 -10.73
N ARG A 45 17.06 -19.58 -10.62
CA ARG A 45 17.20 -20.57 -9.54
C ARG A 45 17.33 -19.96 -8.14
N GLY A 46 17.86 -18.75 -8.02
CA GLY A 46 18.01 -18.06 -6.73
C GLY A 46 16.74 -17.37 -6.25
N TRP A 47 15.64 -17.44 -7.00
CA TRP A 47 14.41 -16.72 -6.68
C TRP A 47 13.80 -17.13 -5.33
N GLU A 48 13.75 -18.44 -5.05
CA GLU A 48 13.11 -18.95 -3.83
C GLU A 48 13.87 -18.53 -2.57
N GLU A 49 15.21 -18.55 -2.63
CA GLU A 49 16.10 -18.14 -1.53
C GLU A 49 15.86 -16.68 -1.16
N VAL A 50 15.81 -15.78 -2.15
CA VAL A 50 15.56 -14.35 -1.86
C VAL A 50 14.10 -14.06 -1.54
N TYR A 51 13.15 -14.83 -2.06
CA TYR A 51 11.73 -14.64 -1.81
C TYR A 51 11.38 -14.90 -0.34
N LEU A 52 11.90 -15.99 0.24
CA LEU A 52 11.57 -16.40 1.61
C LEU A 52 12.08 -15.45 2.69
N VAL A 53 13.14 -14.68 2.39
CA VAL A 53 13.76 -13.75 3.34
C VAL A 53 13.48 -12.28 2.98
N ALA A 54 12.67 -12.04 1.95
CA ALA A 54 12.33 -10.69 1.53
C ALA A 54 11.52 -9.97 2.63
N PRO A 55 11.72 -8.65 2.79
CA PRO A 55 11.05 -7.90 3.84
C PRO A 55 9.56 -7.71 3.51
N ILE A 56 8.79 -7.33 4.52
CA ILE A 56 7.43 -6.83 4.31
C ILE A 56 7.53 -5.42 3.72
N TRP A 57 6.78 -5.21 2.64
CA TRP A 57 6.66 -3.91 1.99
C TRP A 57 5.34 -3.26 2.35
N ARG A 58 5.41 -2.08 2.94
CA ARG A 58 4.25 -1.21 3.16
C ARG A 58 3.91 -0.49 1.86
N PHE A 59 2.64 -0.16 1.68
CA PHE A 59 2.22 0.60 0.51
C PHE A 59 1.08 1.56 0.82
N TRP A 60 0.99 2.58 -0.02
CA TRP A 60 -0.13 3.50 -0.15
C TRP A 60 -0.39 3.72 -1.63
N ILE A 61 -1.65 3.75 -2.03
CA ILE A 61 -2.08 3.88 -3.42
C ILE A 61 -3.19 4.93 -3.48
N GLY A 62 -3.01 5.88 -4.38
CA GLY A 62 -3.90 7.01 -4.56
C GLY A 62 -5.21 6.62 -5.25
N ALA A 63 -6.26 7.38 -4.95
CA ALA A 63 -7.61 7.10 -5.44
C ALA A 63 -7.76 7.11 -6.96
N ASP A 64 -6.91 7.82 -7.71
CA ASP A 64 -7.00 7.83 -9.18
C ASP A 64 -6.34 6.56 -9.79
N VAL A 65 -5.68 5.73 -8.98
CA VAL A 65 -5.07 4.46 -9.41
C VAL A 65 -6.03 3.28 -9.22
N LEU A 66 -6.76 3.22 -8.09
CA LEU A 66 -7.65 2.10 -7.73
C LEU A 66 -9.12 2.50 -7.53
N GLY A 67 -9.49 3.75 -7.83
CA GLY A 67 -10.82 4.31 -7.57
C GLY A 67 -11.02 4.83 -6.14
N VAL A 68 -10.32 4.26 -5.16
CA VAL A 68 -10.32 4.69 -3.76
C VAL A 68 -8.89 4.70 -3.21
N ASN A 69 -8.65 5.46 -2.14
CA ASN A 69 -7.37 5.38 -1.44
C ASN A 69 -7.24 4.01 -0.77
N CYS A 70 -6.11 3.36 -0.99
CA CYS A 70 -5.78 2.09 -0.35
C CYS A 70 -4.40 2.17 0.29
N ALA A 71 -4.20 1.47 1.39
CA ALA A 71 -2.88 1.26 1.96
C ALA A 71 -2.82 -0.04 2.73
N GLY A 72 -1.62 -0.57 2.91
CA GLY A 72 -1.45 -1.84 3.57
C GLY A 72 -0.02 -2.34 3.55
N ALA A 73 0.12 -3.66 3.59
CA ALA A 73 1.40 -4.34 3.54
C ALA A 73 1.35 -5.60 2.69
N LEU A 74 2.48 -5.91 2.05
CA LEU A 74 2.70 -7.06 1.19
C LEU A 74 3.86 -7.88 1.79
N MET A 75 3.61 -9.14 2.10
CA MET A 75 4.57 -10.07 2.69
C MET A 75 4.77 -11.26 1.75
N PRO A 76 6.01 -11.76 1.56
CA PRO A 76 6.23 -13.06 0.93
C PRO A 76 5.46 -14.17 1.66
N SER A 77 4.82 -15.07 0.91
CA SER A 77 4.06 -16.15 1.51
C SER A 77 4.00 -17.40 0.61
N VAL A 78 3.53 -18.48 1.20
CA VAL A 78 3.44 -19.81 0.59
C VAL A 78 2.15 -20.46 1.07
N ASP A 79 1.53 -21.30 0.24
CA ASP A 79 0.41 -22.11 0.71
C ASP A 79 0.84 -23.42 1.38
N GLY A 80 -0.13 -24.15 1.93
CA GLY A 80 0.12 -25.40 2.64
C GLY A 80 0.66 -26.57 1.80
N ILE A 81 0.89 -26.37 0.50
CA ILE A 81 1.54 -27.36 -0.37
C ILE A 81 2.83 -26.84 -1.03
N GLY A 82 3.31 -25.65 -0.63
CA GLY A 82 4.59 -25.11 -1.10
C GLY A 82 4.51 -24.21 -2.35
N ARG A 83 3.33 -23.76 -2.79
CA ARG A 83 3.23 -22.81 -3.91
C ARG A 83 3.40 -21.39 -3.40
N PHE A 84 4.45 -20.72 -3.85
CA PHE A 84 4.77 -19.35 -3.47
C PHE A 84 3.83 -18.33 -4.13
N PHE A 85 3.24 -17.45 -3.33
CA PHE A 85 2.55 -16.26 -3.79
C PHE A 85 2.42 -15.28 -2.60
N PRO A 86 2.63 -13.97 -2.78
CA PRO A 86 2.60 -13.03 -1.67
C PRO A 86 1.24 -12.96 -0.97
N LEU A 87 1.25 -12.62 0.31
CA LEU A 87 0.07 -12.26 1.07
C LEU A 87 0.01 -10.74 1.22
N LEU A 88 -1.13 -10.18 0.83
CA LEU A 88 -1.41 -8.75 0.89
C LEU A 88 -2.55 -8.50 1.88
N ALA A 89 -2.32 -7.62 2.84
CA ALA A 89 -3.38 -7.02 3.65
C ALA A 89 -3.51 -5.55 3.27
N LEU A 90 -4.73 -5.08 3.00
CA LEU A 90 -5.02 -3.68 2.72
C LEU A 90 -6.19 -3.16 3.53
N TYR A 91 -6.22 -1.85 3.68
CA TYR A 91 -7.40 -1.07 4.03
C TYR A 91 -7.76 -0.23 2.81
N ALA A 92 -9.04 -0.24 2.43
CA ALA A 92 -9.57 0.62 1.37
C ALA A 92 -10.53 1.65 1.99
N CYS A 93 -10.36 2.93 1.68
CA CYS A 93 -11.21 4.00 2.19
C CYS A 93 -12.67 3.87 1.72
N GLU A 94 -13.63 4.40 2.50
CA GLU A 94 -14.99 4.58 1.98
C GLU A 94 -15.03 5.72 0.95
N PRO A 95 -16.02 5.75 0.06
CA PRO A 95 -16.25 6.90 -0.80
C PRO A 95 -16.32 8.21 0.01
N GLY A 96 -15.46 9.17 -0.32
CA GLY A 96 -15.37 10.46 0.36
C GLY A 96 -14.39 10.51 1.54
N GLU A 97 -13.83 9.37 1.97
CA GLU A 97 -12.70 9.34 2.89
C GLU A 97 -11.38 9.50 2.12
N SER A 98 -10.40 10.15 2.76
CA SER A 98 -9.06 10.31 2.20
C SER A 98 -8.03 9.86 3.20
N LEU A 99 -7.29 8.81 2.84
CA LEU A 99 -6.08 8.43 3.56
C LEU A 99 -4.93 9.35 3.11
N PRO A 100 -4.29 10.12 4.01
CA PRO A 100 -3.18 10.98 3.61
C PRO A 100 -2.01 10.18 3.03
N PRO A 101 -1.28 10.74 2.05
CA PRO A 101 -0.05 10.12 1.57
C PRO A 101 1.00 10.02 2.69
N PRO A 102 1.84 8.96 2.69
CA PRO A 102 2.70 8.64 3.84
C PRO A 102 3.77 9.70 4.12
N SER A 103 4.25 10.44 3.12
CA SER A 103 5.23 11.51 3.34
C SER A 103 4.63 12.81 3.88
N TYR A 104 3.30 12.94 3.87
CA TYR A 104 2.60 14.08 4.47
C TYR A 104 2.17 13.76 5.90
N SER A 105 1.52 12.60 6.10
CA SER A 105 1.09 12.13 7.43
C SER A 105 1.49 10.66 7.61
N PRO A 106 2.69 10.38 8.15
CA PRO A 106 3.16 9.03 8.34
C PRO A 106 2.37 8.33 9.46
N GLN A 107 1.90 7.11 9.20
CA GLN A 107 1.08 6.33 10.13
C GLN A 107 1.82 5.08 10.65
N GLU A 108 3.02 5.28 11.20
CA GLU A 108 3.96 4.20 11.56
C GLU A 108 3.32 3.07 12.38
N LYS A 109 2.67 3.42 13.49
CA LYS A 109 2.04 2.44 14.40
C LYS A 109 0.95 1.62 13.70
N TRP A 110 0.25 2.23 12.75
CA TRP A 110 -0.82 1.57 12.01
C TRP A 110 -0.26 0.54 11.03
N PHE A 111 0.75 0.92 10.24
CA PHE A 111 1.43 -0.03 9.36
C PHE A 111 2.13 -1.15 10.13
N ALA A 112 2.81 -0.84 11.23
CA ALA A 112 3.45 -1.84 12.09
C ALA A 112 2.44 -2.87 12.65
N ALA A 113 1.21 -2.45 12.96
CA ALA A 113 0.15 -3.37 13.38
C ALA A 113 -0.29 -4.33 12.26
N ILE A 114 -0.37 -3.84 11.01
CA ILE A 114 -0.66 -4.67 9.84
C ILE A 114 0.47 -5.69 9.60
N GLU A 115 1.72 -5.24 9.67
CA GLU A 115 2.90 -6.11 9.52
C GLU A 115 2.93 -7.21 10.58
N ALA A 116 2.77 -6.84 11.86
CA ALA A 116 2.72 -7.80 12.96
C ALA A 116 1.59 -8.82 12.75
N ARG A 117 0.46 -8.40 12.16
CA ARG A 117 -0.62 -9.32 11.86
C ARG A 117 -0.31 -10.26 10.70
N LEU A 118 0.34 -9.78 9.64
CA LEU A 118 0.82 -10.62 8.54
C LEU A 118 1.87 -11.63 9.05
N LEU A 119 2.83 -11.20 9.86
CA LEU A 119 3.83 -12.11 10.45
C LEU A 119 3.19 -13.19 11.32
N GLY A 120 2.19 -12.82 12.12
CA GLY A 120 1.49 -13.76 13.00
C GLY A 120 0.78 -14.91 12.25
N VAL A 121 0.46 -14.74 10.95
CA VAL A 121 -0.11 -15.86 10.16
C VAL A 121 0.94 -16.90 9.74
N LEU A 122 2.23 -16.62 9.90
CA LEU A 122 3.32 -17.54 9.59
C LEU A 122 3.65 -18.48 10.76
N GLU A 123 3.17 -18.18 11.98
CA GLU A 123 3.45 -18.99 13.17
C GLU A 123 2.91 -20.43 13.03
N GLU A 124 3.71 -21.41 13.43
CA GLU A 124 3.32 -22.82 13.39
C GLU A 124 2.05 -23.05 14.25
N GLY A 125 1.05 -23.72 13.67
CA GLY A 125 -0.22 -24.00 14.34
C GLY A 125 -1.23 -22.86 14.34
N ALA A 126 -0.86 -21.66 13.87
CA ALA A 126 -1.81 -20.57 13.68
C ALA A 126 -2.74 -20.89 12.51
N ALA A 127 -3.95 -21.41 12.77
CA ALA A 127 -4.95 -21.68 11.75
C ALA A 127 -6.15 -20.71 11.87
N PRO A 128 -5.93 -19.38 11.72
CA PRO A 128 -7.00 -18.42 11.88
C PRO A 128 -8.07 -18.61 10.80
N ALA A 129 -9.32 -18.34 11.17
CA ALA A 129 -10.35 -18.06 10.18
C ALA A 129 -9.91 -16.83 9.37
N VAL A 130 -10.14 -16.84 8.05
CA VAL A 130 -9.68 -15.76 7.16
C VAL A 130 -10.26 -14.41 7.61
N GLU A 131 -11.52 -14.45 8.03
CA GLU A 131 -12.32 -13.34 8.52
C GLU A 131 -11.74 -12.73 9.80
N SER A 132 -11.02 -13.53 10.60
CA SER A 132 -10.43 -13.07 11.87
C SER A 132 -9.00 -12.57 11.71
N VAL A 133 -8.32 -12.83 10.59
CA VAL A 133 -6.92 -12.43 10.39
C VAL A 133 -6.75 -10.93 10.63
N LEU A 134 -7.58 -10.09 10.00
CA LEU A 134 -7.47 -8.64 10.15
C LEU A 134 -8.36 -8.06 11.26
N GLY A 135 -8.95 -8.95 12.07
CA GLY A 135 -9.81 -8.58 13.19
C GLY A 135 -9.05 -7.79 14.26
N GLY A 136 -9.69 -6.72 14.75
CA GLY A 136 -9.16 -5.87 15.83
C GLY A 136 -8.01 -4.95 15.43
N LEU A 137 -7.62 -4.91 14.15
CA LEU A 137 -6.65 -3.91 13.68
C LEU A 137 -7.22 -2.49 13.86
N PRO A 138 -6.40 -1.52 14.29
CA PRO A 138 -6.84 -0.14 14.41
C PRO A 138 -7.20 0.43 13.04
N ALA A 139 -8.19 1.33 12.99
CA ALA A 139 -8.45 2.11 11.79
C ALA A 139 -7.30 3.10 11.54
N PRO A 140 -6.98 3.42 10.27
CA PRO A 140 -6.03 4.48 9.98
C PRO A 140 -6.58 5.84 10.39
N ALA A 141 -5.69 6.81 10.55
CA ALA A 141 -6.07 8.21 10.58
C ALA A 141 -6.58 8.62 9.19
N ILE A 142 -7.85 9.01 9.12
CA ILE A 142 -8.50 9.54 7.91
C ILE A 142 -8.57 11.06 8.03
N ASP A 143 -8.16 11.75 6.98
CA ASP A 143 -8.28 13.20 6.93
C ASP A 143 -9.66 13.59 6.40
N ARG A 144 -10.35 14.43 7.16
CA ARG A 144 -11.51 15.18 6.68
C ARG A 144 -11.06 16.62 6.48
N LEU A 145 -10.57 16.94 5.29
CA LEU A 145 -10.12 18.29 4.99
C LEU A 145 -11.33 19.23 4.91
N VAL A 146 -11.25 20.36 5.59
CA VAL A 146 -12.05 21.56 5.29
C VAL A 146 -11.13 22.49 4.51
N PRO A 147 -11.30 22.65 3.19
CA PRO A 147 -10.36 23.44 2.40
C PRO A 147 -10.40 24.91 2.82
N ASN A 148 -9.27 25.46 3.25
CA ASN A 148 -9.10 26.92 3.46
C ASN A 148 -8.99 27.67 2.10
N ALA A 149 -8.74 26.94 1.02
CA ALA A 149 -8.74 27.45 -0.34
C ALA A 149 -9.68 26.63 -1.21
N ARG A 150 -10.43 27.30 -2.09
CA ARG A 150 -11.23 26.63 -3.11
C ARG A 150 -10.37 26.35 -4.32
N ARG A 151 -10.28 25.07 -4.71
CA ARG A 151 -9.70 24.66 -5.98
C ARG A 151 -10.77 24.56 -7.06
N SER A 152 -10.45 25.05 -8.25
CA SER A 152 -11.26 24.92 -9.48
C SER A 152 -10.36 24.59 -10.67
N MET A 153 -10.95 24.19 -11.79
CA MET A 153 -10.20 23.99 -13.03
C MET A 153 -10.35 25.21 -13.94
N PHE A 154 -9.23 25.76 -14.40
CA PHE A 154 -9.15 26.73 -15.49
C PHE A 154 -8.54 26.07 -16.74
N LYS A 155 -8.67 26.70 -17.91
CA LYS A 155 -8.09 26.17 -19.16
C LYS A 155 -6.58 26.00 -18.98
N GLY A 156 -6.14 24.75 -18.85
CA GLY A 156 -4.72 24.39 -18.71
C GLY A 156 -4.25 24.05 -17.29
N GLY A 157 -5.11 24.07 -16.26
CA GLY A 157 -4.68 23.62 -14.93
C GLY A 157 -5.57 24.04 -13.76
N PRO A 158 -5.17 23.65 -12.55
CA PRO A 158 -5.84 24.05 -11.32
C PRO A 158 -5.68 25.56 -11.06
N LEU A 159 -6.75 26.16 -10.54
CA LEU A 159 -6.79 27.52 -10.01
C LEU A 159 -7.24 27.45 -8.55
N TRP A 160 -6.45 28.04 -7.66
CA TRP A 160 -6.76 28.16 -6.24
C TRP A 160 -7.22 29.58 -5.91
N GLN A 161 -8.20 29.68 -5.01
CA GLN A 161 -8.68 30.95 -4.48
C GLN A 161 -8.87 30.85 -2.96
N ALA A 162 -8.26 31.78 -2.23
CA ALA A 162 -8.42 31.92 -0.79
C ALA A 162 -9.74 32.61 -0.42
N GLY A 163 -10.19 32.42 0.83
CA GLY A 163 -11.19 33.29 1.46
C GLY A 163 -10.64 34.70 1.70
N GLN A 164 -11.54 35.66 1.95
CA GLN A 164 -11.17 37.08 2.13
C GLN A 164 -10.27 37.33 3.35
N ASP A 165 -10.35 36.48 4.37
CA ASP A 165 -9.64 36.64 5.64
C ASP A 165 -8.26 35.94 5.68
N ILE A 166 -7.81 35.36 4.56
CA ILE A 166 -6.56 34.60 4.49
C ILE A 166 -5.48 35.45 3.82
N ASP A 167 -4.38 35.69 4.54
CA ASP A 167 -3.21 36.38 4.00
C ASP A 167 -2.48 35.52 2.94
N THR A 168 -1.71 36.18 2.07
CA THR A 168 -1.03 35.50 0.95
C THR A 168 -0.04 34.41 1.41
N PRO A 169 0.85 34.63 2.40
CA PRO A 169 1.70 33.57 2.94
C PRO A 169 0.92 32.32 3.41
N SER A 170 -0.14 32.50 4.20
CA SER A 170 -0.99 31.39 4.67
C SER A 170 -1.66 30.66 3.52
N PHE A 171 -2.13 31.39 2.50
CA PHE A 171 -2.70 30.81 1.29
C PHE A 171 -1.69 29.97 0.49
N LEU A 172 -0.47 30.48 0.27
CA LEU A 172 0.58 29.76 -0.45
C LEU A 172 1.01 28.48 0.29
N ALA A 173 1.08 28.52 1.62
CA ALA A 173 1.35 27.33 2.43
C ALA A 173 0.23 26.27 2.29
N ALA A 174 -1.03 26.69 2.26
CA ALA A 174 -2.17 25.79 2.04
C ALA A 174 -2.18 25.17 0.63
N ILE A 175 -1.71 25.89 -0.40
CA ILE A 175 -1.60 25.34 -1.76
C ILE A 175 -0.60 24.19 -1.80
N PHE A 176 0.53 24.28 -1.10
CA PHE A 176 1.53 23.20 -1.11
C PHE A 176 0.91 21.87 -0.66
N GLU A 177 0.13 21.91 0.43
CA GLU A 177 -0.55 20.72 0.93
C GLU A 177 -1.59 20.18 -0.05
N ASP A 178 -2.48 21.03 -0.56
CA ASP A 178 -3.51 20.58 -1.51
C ASP A 178 -2.86 20.05 -2.79
N ASP A 179 -1.97 20.81 -3.43
CA ASP A 179 -1.29 20.38 -4.65
C ASP A 179 -0.56 19.04 -4.47
N TYR A 180 0.16 18.87 -3.36
CA TYR A 180 0.83 17.61 -3.03
C TYR A 180 -0.15 16.44 -2.94
N ARG A 181 -1.26 16.59 -2.19
CA ARG A 181 -2.30 15.56 -2.06
C ARG A 181 -2.93 15.22 -3.40
N GLN A 182 -3.15 16.23 -4.25
CA GLN A 182 -3.81 16.07 -5.54
C GLN A 182 -2.91 15.30 -6.52
N VAL A 183 -1.63 15.64 -6.57
CA VAL A 183 -0.64 14.87 -7.31
C VAL A 183 -0.52 13.45 -6.77
N ALA A 184 -0.59 13.26 -5.45
CA ALA A 184 -0.52 11.94 -4.84
C ALA A 184 -1.70 11.03 -5.22
N ARG A 185 -2.86 11.56 -5.62
CA ARG A 185 -4.01 10.72 -6.04
C ARG A 185 -3.68 9.80 -7.20
N GLY A 186 -2.79 10.20 -8.10
CA GLY A 186 -2.32 9.39 -9.23
C GLY A 186 -1.09 8.53 -8.92
N ARG A 187 -0.61 8.51 -7.68
CA ARG A 187 0.64 7.84 -7.28
C ARG A 187 0.42 6.59 -6.45
N SER A 188 1.43 5.72 -6.44
CA SER A 188 1.63 4.74 -5.38
C SER A 188 3.00 4.95 -4.72
N TYR A 189 3.05 4.67 -3.42
CA TYR A 189 4.25 4.68 -2.59
C TYR A 189 4.43 3.28 -2.00
N TRP A 190 5.63 2.74 -2.09
CA TRP A 190 6.01 1.42 -1.58
C TRP A 190 7.29 1.56 -0.78
N TRP A 191 7.33 1.07 0.45
CA TRP A 191 8.50 1.26 1.31
C TRP A 191 8.73 0.12 2.31
N VAL A 192 9.97 0.03 2.76
CA VAL A 192 10.39 -0.79 3.89
C VAL A 192 10.93 0.18 4.95
N PRO A 193 10.51 0.07 6.23
CA PRO A 193 11.10 0.87 7.30
C PRO A 193 12.59 0.54 7.45
N GLY A 194 13.38 1.51 7.91
CA GLY A 194 14.79 1.25 8.23
C GLY A 194 14.93 0.35 9.46
N ASN A 195 16.10 -0.28 9.59
CA ASN A 195 16.52 -1.04 10.76
C ASN A 195 17.92 -0.57 11.21
N ASP A 196 18.53 -1.26 12.16
CA ASP A 196 19.83 -0.87 12.72
C ASP A 196 20.99 -0.92 11.70
N GLU A 197 20.84 -1.67 10.61
CA GLU A 197 21.88 -1.87 9.58
C GLU A 197 21.64 -1.02 8.32
N ARG A 198 20.39 -0.66 8.02
CA ARG A 198 20.00 0.02 6.78
C ARG A 198 18.92 1.07 7.01
N GLY A 199 19.08 2.21 6.34
CA GLY A 199 18.06 3.25 6.29
C GLY A 199 16.78 2.80 5.55
N PRO A 200 15.67 3.55 5.69
CA PRO A 200 14.42 3.25 5.01
C PRO A 200 14.57 3.36 3.49
N LEU A 201 13.84 2.51 2.77
CA LEU A 201 13.78 2.49 1.30
C LEU A 201 12.37 2.84 0.87
N LEU A 202 12.21 3.78 -0.07
CA LEU A 202 10.92 4.17 -0.61
C LEU A 202 10.98 4.30 -2.13
N HIS A 203 10.02 3.69 -2.81
CA HIS A 203 9.74 3.86 -4.22
C HIS A 203 8.39 4.56 -4.42
N ALA A 204 8.37 5.57 -5.28
CA ALA A 204 7.15 6.29 -5.62
C ALA A 204 7.07 6.53 -7.13
N ARG A 205 5.88 6.37 -7.70
CA ARG A 205 5.60 6.71 -9.09
C ARG A 205 4.11 6.91 -9.33
N ASN A 206 3.77 7.43 -10.52
CA ASN A 206 2.39 7.45 -11.00
C ASN A 206 1.94 6.03 -11.39
N GLY A 207 0.76 5.62 -10.94
CA GLY A 207 0.22 4.26 -11.08
C GLY A 207 0.91 3.22 -10.18
N LEU A 208 0.57 1.94 -10.39
CA LEU A 208 1.23 0.80 -9.73
C LEU A 208 2.68 0.65 -10.22
N PRO A 209 3.59 0.05 -9.43
CA PRO A 209 4.95 -0.27 -9.85
C PRO A 209 5.02 -1.06 -11.16
N ASP A 210 6.12 -0.91 -11.89
CA ASP A 210 6.39 -1.84 -12.97
C ASP A 210 6.57 -3.25 -12.38
N PRO A 211 6.05 -4.34 -12.98
CA PRO A 211 6.20 -5.70 -12.43
C PRO A 211 7.65 -6.10 -12.10
N TYR A 212 8.63 -5.61 -12.86
CA TYR A 212 10.06 -5.88 -12.61
C TYR A 212 10.56 -5.24 -11.31
N PHE A 213 9.84 -4.26 -10.74
CA PHE A 213 10.17 -3.69 -9.44
C PHE A 213 10.12 -4.75 -8.32
N HIS A 214 9.35 -5.82 -8.47
CA HIS A 214 9.29 -6.88 -7.46
C HIS A 214 10.63 -7.57 -7.24
N THR A 215 11.51 -7.65 -8.24
CA THR A 215 12.90 -8.13 -8.05
C THR A 215 13.68 -7.27 -7.06
N ARG A 216 13.50 -5.94 -7.11
CA ARG A 216 14.08 -5.01 -6.13
C ARG A 216 13.43 -5.19 -4.76
N MET A 217 12.12 -5.45 -4.72
CA MET A 217 11.41 -5.72 -3.47
C MET A 217 11.99 -6.95 -2.75
N LEU A 218 12.29 -8.02 -3.48
CA LEU A 218 12.87 -9.23 -2.90
C LEU A 218 14.31 -9.03 -2.42
N LYS A 219 15.09 -8.17 -3.08
CA LYS A 219 16.51 -7.93 -2.78
C LYS A 219 16.78 -6.83 -1.76
N ALA A 220 15.76 -6.13 -1.26
CA ALA A 220 15.95 -4.97 -0.41
C ALA A 220 16.68 -5.24 0.93
N VAL A 221 16.73 -6.50 1.37
CA VAL A 221 17.51 -6.94 2.55
C VAL A 221 18.88 -7.55 2.17
N ALA A 222 19.09 -7.89 0.89
CA ALA A 222 20.31 -8.55 0.41
C ALA A 222 21.41 -7.57 -0.09
N GLU A 223 21.07 -6.31 -0.43
CA GLU A 223 21.99 -5.29 -1.00
C GLU A 223 22.43 -4.21 -0.01
#